data_AF-A0A846YLK0-F1
#
_entry.id   AF-A0A846YLK0-F1
#
_cell.length_a   1.000
_cell.length_b   1.000
_cell.length_c   1.000
_cell.angle_alpha   90.00
_cell.angle_beta   90.00
_cell.angle_gamma   90.00
#
_symmetry.space_group_name_H-M   'P 1'
#
loop_
_entity.id
_entity.type
_entity.pdbx_description
1 polymer ?
#
loop_
_entity_poly.entity_id
_entity_poly.type
_entity_poly.pdbx_seq_one_letter_code
_entity_poly.pdbx_strand_id
1 'polypeptide(L)'
;MTWMERISFLLVGAASVYLIFLAVQETGSARTGDILLYLCVAVFFACGIALLVAGKSGRDRVTIDSARLHCRDGELIAEHSLAHRATLVFLMLSGAATGALIFVGYPSEDSVLPMDDGQRLFFAPVAGICCLFMVAYSVLYLARRGSRRLVLSPAGIKVPKVISFESELKWSDLKNVEAEHRTNATGVVRLQSRGRQPAEVVTNRVYAERLSVGAAATYWTIRFYHDHPELRDELSDERAVARLRSYGVVDQEQR
;
A
#
# COMPACT_ATOMS: atom_id res chain seq x y z
N MET A 1 10.34 -14.78 3.60
CA MET A 1 10.75 -14.32 2.25
C MET A 1 11.16 -15.55 1.48
N THR A 2 10.40 -15.90 0.45
CA THR A 2 10.67 -17.09 -0.37
C THR A 2 11.97 -16.89 -1.15
N TRP A 3 12.59 -17.99 -1.59
CA TRP A 3 13.80 -17.92 -2.40
C TRP A 3 13.58 -17.12 -3.71
N MET A 4 12.41 -17.28 -4.32
CA MET A 4 12.01 -16.50 -5.50
C MET A 4 11.91 -15.00 -5.22
N GLU A 5 11.33 -14.58 -4.08
CA GLU A 5 11.29 -13.16 -3.71
C GLU A 5 12.70 -12.56 -3.63
N ARG A 6 13.64 -13.25 -2.97
CA ARG A 6 15.03 -12.78 -2.83
C ARG A 6 15.72 -12.58 -4.17
N ILE A 7 15.52 -13.49 -5.11
CA ILE A 7 16.09 -13.38 -6.47
C ILE A 7 15.46 -12.19 -7.20
N SER A 8 14.14 -12.02 -7.14
CA SER A 8 13.47 -10.88 -7.74
C SER A 8 13.97 -9.55 -7.18
N PHE A 9 14.23 -9.47 -5.86
CA PHE A 9 14.81 -8.28 -5.24
C PHE A 9 16.22 -7.98 -5.77
N LEU A 10 17.07 -8.99 -5.86
CA LEU A 10 18.44 -8.83 -6.36
C LEU A 10 18.45 -8.41 -7.82
N LEU A 11 17.63 -9.03 -8.66
CA LEU A 11 17.55 -8.72 -10.09
C LEU A 11 16.99 -7.30 -10.34
N VAL A 12 15.90 -6.93 -9.66
CA VAL A 12 15.31 -5.59 -9.81
C VAL A 12 16.24 -4.51 -9.25
N GLY A 13 16.95 -4.82 -8.16
CA GLY A 13 17.92 -3.90 -7.56
C GLY A 13 19.12 -3.68 -8.48
N ALA A 14 19.68 -4.78 -9.02
CA ALA A 14 20.75 -4.72 -10.00
C ALA A 14 20.33 -3.95 -11.27
N ALA A 15 19.11 -4.17 -11.76
CA ALA A 15 18.56 -3.43 -12.90
C ALA A 15 18.45 -1.92 -12.61
N SER A 16 17.97 -1.53 -11.43
CA SER A 16 17.92 -0.12 -11.02
C SER A 16 19.31 0.52 -10.98
N VAL A 17 20.30 -0.15 -10.39
CA VAL A 17 21.69 0.32 -10.33
C VAL A 17 22.30 0.43 -11.73
N TYR A 18 22.06 -0.57 -12.59
CA TYR A 18 22.54 -0.57 -13.97
C TYR A 18 21.96 0.60 -14.78
N LEU A 19 20.67 0.90 -14.62
CA LEU A 19 20.04 2.04 -15.28
C LEU A 19 20.58 3.38 -14.79
N ILE A 20 20.88 3.51 -13.50
CA ILE A 20 21.56 4.71 -12.97
C ILE A 20 22.96 4.83 -13.59
N PHE A 21 23.69 3.72 -13.70
CA PHE A 21 25.00 3.70 -14.34
C PHE A 21 24.93 4.14 -15.81
N LEU A 22 23.95 3.65 -16.58
CA LEU A 22 23.70 4.10 -17.95
C LEU A 22 23.37 5.60 -18.01
N ALA A 23 22.51 6.09 -17.11
CA ALA A 23 22.19 7.51 -17.04
C ALA A 23 23.44 8.38 -16.80
N VAL A 24 24.37 7.91 -15.96
CA VAL A 24 25.65 8.58 -15.69
C VAL A 24 26.58 8.53 -16.90
N GLN A 25 26.69 7.40 -17.60
CA GLN A 25 27.52 7.30 -18.81
C GLN A 25 27.04 8.22 -19.94
N GLU A 26 25.73 8.40 -20.06
CA GLU A 26 25.12 9.26 -21.07
C GLU A 26 25.14 10.75 -20.69
N THR A 27 25.62 11.16 -19.51
CA THR A 27 25.75 12.59 -19.16
C THR A 27 26.69 13.37 -20.09
N GLY A 28 27.56 12.68 -20.83
CA GLY A 28 28.43 13.28 -21.86
C GLY A 28 27.78 13.38 -23.24
N SER A 29 26.61 12.79 -23.47
CA SER A 29 25.88 12.87 -24.73
C SER A 29 24.82 13.98 -24.69
N ALA A 30 24.55 14.64 -25.82
CA ALA A 30 23.53 15.70 -25.90
C ALA A 30 22.07 15.18 -25.81
N ARG A 31 21.86 13.92 -25.42
CA ARG A 31 20.56 13.24 -25.41
C ARG A 31 19.94 13.27 -24.01
N THR A 32 19.51 14.45 -23.60
CA THR A 32 18.84 14.69 -22.31
C THR A 32 17.63 13.78 -22.07
N GLY A 33 16.93 13.37 -23.14
CA GLY A 33 15.77 12.46 -23.05
C GLY A 33 16.13 11.07 -22.50
N ASP A 34 17.29 10.54 -22.88
CA ASP A 34 17.75 9.19 -22.53
C ASP A 34 18.08 9.13 -21.04
N ILE A 35 18.80 10.15 -20.56
CA ILE A 35 19.15 10.32 -19.13
C ILE A 35 17.87 10.35 -18.28
N LEU A 36 16.87 11.13 -18.70
CA LEU A 36 15.60 11.25 -17.99
C LEU A 36 14.82 9.93 -17.98
N LEU A 37 14.80 9.20 -19.10
CA LEU A 37 14.13 7.92 -19.21
C LEU A 37 14.78 6.89 -18.27
N TYR A 38 16.10 6.74 -18.33
CA TYR A 38 16.83 5.80 -17.47
C TYR A 38 16.64 6.12 -15.98
N LEU A 39 16.68 7.41 -15.61
CA LEU A 39 16.45 7.83 -14.23
C LEU A 39 15.02 7.51 -13.76
N CYS A 40 14.00 7.79 -14.59
CA CYS A 40 12.61 7.49 -14.25
C CYS A 40 12.39 5.98 -14.04
N VAL A 41 12.94 5.15 -14.93
CA VAL A 41 12.84 3.68 -14.82
C VAL A 41 13.61 3.18 -13.60
N ALA A 42 14.79 3.72 -13.32
CA ALA A 42 15.57 3.36 -12.13
C ALA A 42 14.82 3.68 -10.83
N VAL A 43 14.23 4.88 -10.73
CA VAL A 43 13.43 5.31 -9.58
C VAL A 43 12.19 4.43 -9.44
N PHE A 44 11.54 4.06 -10.55
CA PHE A 44 10.39 3.15 -10.55
C PHE A 44 10.75 1.81 -9.90
N PHE A 45 11.84 1.17 -10.34
CA PHE A 45 12.29 -0.10 -9.76
C PHE A 45 12.72 0.03 -8.30
N ALA A 46 13.45 1.07 -7.94
CA ALA A 46 13.86 1.34 -6.56
C ALA A 46 12.64 1.52 -5.64
N CYS A 47 11.60 2.23 -6.10
CA CYS A 47 10.36 2.39 -5.36
C CYS A 47 9.59 1.06 -5.23
N GLY A 48 9.61 0.21 -6.25
CA GLY A 48 9.04 -1.13 -6.17
C GLY A 48 9.66 -1.96 -5.05
N ILE A 49 11.00 -1.96 -4.96
CA ILE A 49 11.74 -2.63 -3.88
C ILE A 49 11.39 -2.03 -2.52
N ALA A 50 11.43 -0.70 -2.41
CA ALA A 50 11.12 -0.01 -1.15
C ALA A 50 9.69 -0.28 -0.66
N LEU A 51 8.72 -0.44 -1.56
CA LEU A 51 7.34 -0.83 -1.21
C LEU A 51 7.27 -2.24 -0.65
N LEU A 52 7.99 -3.19 -1.24
CA LEU A 52 8.03 -4.56 -0.75
C LEU A 52 8.74 -4.64 0.63
N VAL A 53 9.80 -3.85 0.83
CA VAL A 53 10.49 -3.74 2.13
C VAL A 53 9.58 -3.08 3.18
N ALA A 54 8.86 -2.02 2.82
CA ALA A 54 7.90 -1.36 3.70
C ALA A 54 6.76 -2.32 4.09
N GLY A 55 6.20 -3.06 3.12
CA GLY A 55 5.19 -4.07 3.36
C GLY A 55 5.71 -5.17 4.28
N LYS A 56 6.89 -5.73 4.01
CA LYS A 56 7.52 -6.72 4.90
C LYS A 56 7.69 -6.19 6.32
N SER A 57 8.19 -4.97 6.47
CA SER A 57 8.39 -4.34 7.77
C SER A 57 7.08 -4.16 8.53
N GLY A 58 5.98 -3.86 7.83
CA GLY A 58 4.64 -3.79 8.43
C GLY A 58 4.07 -5.16 8.81
N ARG A 59 4.42 -6.22 8.08
CA ARG A 59 4.04 -7.61 8.41
C ARG A 59 4.79 -8.14 9.62
N ASP A 60 6.12 -7.96 9.63
CA ASP A 60 7.01 -8.53 10.64
C ASP A 60 7.03 -7.70 11.94
N ARG A 61 6.30 -6.57 11.95
CA ARG A 61 6.11 -5.74 13.14
C ARG A 61 5.22 -6.46 14.15
N VAL A 62 5.86 -7.21 15.04
CA VAL A 62 5.22 -7.88 16.18
C VAL A 62 5.09 -6.94 17.38
N THR A 63 6.01 -5.97 17.51
CA THR A 63 5.91 -4.94 18.54
C THR A 63 4.77 -3.99 18.22
N ILE A 64 3.81 -3.89 19.14
CA ILE A 64 2.67 -2.96 19.05
C ILE A 64 3.22 -1.56 19.33
N ASP A 65 3.91 -0.99 18.35
CA ASP A 65 4.35 0.39 18.40
C ASP A 65 3.18 1.31 18.04
N SER A 66 2.35 1.55 19.05
CA SER A 66 1.16 2.39 19.00
C SER A 66 1.46 3.90 18.93
N ALA A 67 2.73 4.30 18.83
CA ALA A 67 3.13 5.70 18.69
C ALA A 67 2.54 6.40 17.45
N ARG A 68 1.90 5.65 16.55
CA ARG A 68 1.27 6.14 15.32
C ARG A 68 -0.23 5.86 15.24
N LEU A 69 -0.86 5.48 16.36
CA LEU A 69 -2.31 5.53 16.57
C LEU A 69 -2.64 6.84 17.27
N HIS A 70 -3.66 7.52 16.76
CA HIS A 70 -4.16 8.74 17.36
C HIS A 70 -5.67 8.64 17.47
N CYS A 71 -6.21 9.01 18.63
CA CYS A 71 -7.62 9.28 18.77
C CYS A 71 -7.86 10.71 18.29
N ARG A 72 -8.74 10.87 17.30
CA ARG A 72 -9.12 12.17 16.77
C ARG A 72 -10.61 12.16 16.54
N ASP A 73 -11.28 13.23 16.97
CA ASP A 73 -12.72 13.43 16.77
C ASP A 73 -13.58 12.25 17.30
N GLY A 74 -13.15 11.58 18.36
CA GLY A 74 -13.88 10.45 18.96
C GLY A 74 -13.69 9.11 18.21
N GLU A 75 -12.67 9.00 17.37
CA GLU A 75 -12.36 7.76 16.64
C GLU A 75 -10.87 7.42 16.73
N LEU A 76 -10.55 6.12 16.85
CA LEU A 76 -9.19 5.60 16.81
C LEU A 76 -8.75 5.43 15.35
N ILE A 77 -7.72 6.18 14.94
CA ILE A 77 -7.26 6.22 13.55
C ILE A 77 -5.88 5.59 13.42
N ALA A 78 -5.76 4.61 12.52
CA ALA A 78 -4.49 4.08 12.03
C ALA A 78 -4.29 4.49 10.56
N GLU A 79 -3.27 5.31 10.30
CA GLU A 79 -2.94 5.73 8.93
C GLU A 79 -1.96 4.77 8.24
N HIS A 80 -1.89 4.81 6.91
CA HIS A 80 -0.77 4.20 6.18
C HIS A 80 0.58 4.78 6.63
N SER A 81 1.60 3.94 6.66
CA SER A 81 2.96 4.41 6.99
C SER A 81 3.42 5.48 5.98
N LEU A 82 4.12 6.50 6.47
CA LEU A 82 4.68 7.56 5.63
C LEU A 82 5.57 6.99 4.52
N ALA A 83 6.37 5.97 4.86
CA ALA A 83 7.23 5.26 3.92
C ALA A 83 6.39 4.64 2.79
N HIS A 84 5.37 3.82 3.13
CA HIS A 84 4.50 3.22 2.12
C HIS A 84 3.81 4.28 1.25
N ARG A 85 3.30 5.35 1.86
CA ARG A 85 2.63 6.45 1.15
C ARG A 85 3.58 7.15 0.17
N ALA A 86 4.75 7.56 0.64
CA ALA A 86 5.73 8.27 -0.17
C ALA A 86 6.22 7.38 -1.32
N THR A 87 6.63 6.16 -1.02
CA THR A 87 7.14 5.22 -2.02
C THR A 87 6.09 4.87 -3.08
N LEU A 88 4.81 4.69 -2.70
CA LEU A 88 3.74 4.45 -3.67
C LEU A 88 3.54 5.64 -4.61
N VAL A 89 3.55 6.86 -4.09
CA VAL A 89 3.40 8.07 -4.91
C VAL A 89 4.60 8.23 -5.84
N PHE A 90 5.82 8.04 -5.36
CA PHE A 90 7.02 8.09 -6.20
C PHE A 90 7.02 7.00 -7.28
N LEU A 91 6.57 5.78 -6.95
CA LEU A 91 6.41 4.70 -7.94
C LEU A 91 5.46 5.13 -9.06
N MET A 92 4.29 5.68 -8.71
CA MET A 92 3.29 6.06 -9.71
C MET A 92 3.73 7.26 -10.54
N LEU A 93 4.36 8.27 -9.93
CA LEU A 93 4.86 9.44 -10.66
C LEU A 93 6.03 9.10 -11.58
N SER A 94 6.98 8.26 -11.14
CA SER A 94 8.10 7.82 -11.98
C SER A 94 7.64 6.92 -13.14
N GLY A 95 6.67 6.05 -12.89
CA GLY A 95 6.04 5.25 -13.94
C GLY A 95 5.25 6.11 -14.94
N ALA A 96 4.52 7.12 -14.46
CA ALA A 96 3.86 8.09 -15.32
C ALA A 96 4.85 8.90 -16.16
N ALA A 97 5.93 9.40 -15.56
CA ALA A 97 6.98 10.11 -16.28
C ALA A 97 7.63 9.22 -17.36
N THR A 98 7.91 7.95 -17.04
CA THR A 98 8.39 6.96 -18.00
C THR A 98 7.42 6.79 -19.17
N GLY A 99 6.13 6.59 -18.88
CA GLY A 99 5.10 6.44 -19.91
C GLY A 99 4.93 7.70 -20.77
N ALA A 100 5.02 8.88 -20.17
CA ALA A 100 4.97 10.15 -20.88
C ALA A 100 6.18 10.34 -21.80
N LEU A 101 7.39 10.03 -21.33
CA LEU A 101 8.61 10.09 -22.15
C LEU A 101 8.55 9.12 -23.32
N ILE A 102 8.06 7.89 -23.10
CA ILE A 102 7.85 6.91 -24.18
C ILE A 102 6.75 7.37 -25.14
N PHE A 103 5.71 8.05 -24.68
CA PHE A 103 4.64 8.53 -25.56
C PHE A 103 5.06 9.76 -26.39
N VAL A 104 5.79 10.70 -25.78
CA VAL A 104 6.15 12.01 -26.36
C VAL A 104 7.49 12.00 -27.09
N GLY A 105 8.50 11.29 -26.59
CA GLY A 105 9.85 11.22 -27.19
C GLY A 105 9.95 10.22 -28.35
N TYR A 106 8.83 9.62 -28.72
CA TYR A 106 8.73 8.55 -29.69
C TYR A 106 8.49 8.98 -31.15
N PRO A 107 7.85 10.13 -31.47
CA PRO A 107 7.79 10.65 -32.84
C PRO A 107 9.10 11.27 -33.35
N SER A 108 10.12 11.43 -32.50
CA SER A 108 11.41 12.00 -32.92
C SER A 108 12.35 10.92 -33.48
N GLU A 109 13.04 11.23 -34.57
CA GLU A 109 14.05 10.37 -35.21
C GLU A 109 15.21 9.97 -34.25
N ASP A 110 15.36 10.71 -33.15
CA ASP A 110 16.32 10.46 -32.05
C ASP A 110 15.80 9.52 -30.95
N SER A 111 14.80 8.68 -31.24
CA SER A 111 14.16 7.82 -30.23
C SER A 111 15.12 6.77 -29.63
N VAL A 112 15.13 6.73 -28.29
CA VAL A 112 16.09 6.00 -27.42
C VAL A 112 15.99 4.48 -27.51
N LEU A 113 14.79 3.97 -27.78
CA LEU A 113 14.51 2.54 -27.80
C LEU A 113 14.47 2.06 -29.26
N PRO A 114 15.37 1.15 -29.67
CA PRO A 114 15.33 0.56 -31.01
C PRO A 114 14.12 -0.37 -31.09
N MET A 115 12.97 0.20 -31.45
CA MET A 115 11.72 -0.52 -31.69
C MET A 115 11.40 -0.50 -33.17
N ASP A 116 10.94 -1.63 -33.69
CA ASP A 116 10.45 -1.76 -35.06
C ASP A 116 9.06 -1.11 -35.24
N ASP A 117 8.71 -0.71 -36.46
CA ASP A 117 7.47 0.02 -36.80
C ASP A 117 6.18 -0.66 -36.34
N GLY A 118 6.19 -2.00 -36.21
CA GLY A 118 5.10 -2.74 -35.59
C GLY A 118 5.00 -2.56 -34.08
N GLN A 119 6.12 -2.63 -33.34
CA GLN A 119 6.14 -2.47 -31.88
C GLN A 119 5.72 -1.05 -31.49
N ARG A 120 6.28 -0.11 -32.22
CA ARG A 120 5.97 1.31 -32.27
C ARG A 120 4.47 1.66 -32.25
N LEU A 121 3.67 1.01 -33.09
CA LEU A 121 2.22 1.26 -33.19
C LEU A 121 1.46 0.90 -31.90
N PHE A 122 1.93 -0.08 -31.13
CA PHE A 122 1.24 -0.58 -29.95
C PHE A 122 1.84 -0.06 -28.63
N PHE A 123 3.16 -0.01 -28.51
CA PHE A 123 3.83 0.30 -27.25
C PHE A 123 3.63 1.76 -26.81
N ALA A 124 3.71 2.73 -27.73
CA ALA A 124 3.58 4.14 -27.36
C ALA A 124 2.17 4.49 -26.86
N PRO A 125 1.06 4.15 -27.55
CA PRO A 125 -0.28 4.40 -27.03
C PRO A 125 -0.54 3.68 -25.69
N VAL A 126 -0.06 2.44 -25.54
CA VAL A 126 -0.18 1.70 -24.27
C VAL A 126 0.56 2.42 -23.15
N ALA A 127 1.79 2.89 -23.39
CA ALA A 127 2.56 3.66 -22.42
C ALA A 127 1.86 4.98 -22.02
N GLY A 128 1.27 5.67 -23.00
CA GLY A 128 0.45 6.87 -22.75
C GLY A 128 -0.79 6.59 -21.90
N ILE A 129 -1.51 5.50 -22.18
CA ILE A 129 -2.66 5.05 -21.39
C ILE A 129 -2.24 4.68 -19.97
N CYS A 130 -1.15 3.92 -19.82
CA CYS A 130 -0.59 3.57 -18.50
C CYS A 130 -0.21 4.83 -17.70
N CYS A 131 0.41 5.82 -18.35
CA CYS A 131 0.70 7.11 -17.74
C CYS A 131 -0.56 7.78 -17.22
N LEU A 132 -1.61 7.89 -18.04
CA LEU A 132 -2.88 8.48 -17.64
C LEU A 132 -3.47 7.78 -16.41
N PHE A 133 -3.48 6.45 -16.39
CA PHE A 133 -3.98 5.68 -15.25
C PHE A 133 -3.13 5.89 -13.98
N MET A 134 -1.81 5.94 -14.09
CA MET A 134 -0.93 6.17 -12.94
C MET A 134 -1.09 7.58 -12.36
N VAL A 135 -1.24 8.60 -13.22
CA VAL A 135 -1.55 9.97 -12.79
C VAL A 135 -2.91 10.04 -12.12
N ALA A 136 -3.96 9.49 -12.77
CA ALA A 136 -5.31 9.47 -12.22
C ALA A 136 -5.37 8.75 -10.86
N TYR A 137 -4.69 7.61 -10.72
CA TYR A 137 -4.57 6.89 -9.47
C TYR A 137 -3.88 7.74 -8.39
N SER A 138 -2.77 8.40 -8.73
CA SER A 138 -2.02 9.25 -7.80
C SER A 138 -2.86 10.42 -7.29
N VAL A 139 -3.56 11.11 -8.20
CA VAL A 139 -4.47 12.21 -7.87
C VAL A 139 -5.59 11.70 -6.95
N LEU A 140 -6.23 10.59 -7.31
CA LEU A 140 -7.31 10.01 -6.51
C LEU A 140 -6.83 9.60 -5.12
N TYR A 141 -5.66 8.97 -5.03
CA TYR A 141 -5.04 8.52 -3.79
C TYR A 141 -4.66 9.69 -2.87
N LEU A 142 -4.14 10.78 -3.44
CA LEU A 142 -3.78 11.98 -2.69
C LEU A 142 -5.00 12.78 -2.23
N ALA A 143 -6.02 12.90 -3.09
CA ALA A 143 -7.26 13.61 -2.78
C ALA A 143 -8.11 12.90 -1.72
N ARG A 144 -8.19 11.56 -1.76
CA ARG A 144 -9.03 10.78 -0.83
C ARG A 144 -8.28 10.40 0.44
N ARG A 145 -8.34 11.25 1.48
CA ARG A 145 -7.76 10.97 2.82
C ARG A 145 -8.25 9.65 3.43
N GLY A 146 -9.53 9.31 3.24
CA GLY A 146 -10.13 8.05 3.70
C GLY A 146 -9.47 6.77 3.18
N SER A 147 -8.95 6.79 1.96
CA SER A 147 -8.31 5.62 1.35
C SER A 147 -7.01 5.17 2.02
N ARG A 148 -6.53 5.94 3.00
CA ARG A 148 -5.25 5.75 3.68
C ARG A 148 -5.40 5.55 5.19
N ARG A 149 -6.63 5.42 5.69
CA ARG A 149 -6.94 5.42 7.11
C ARG A 149 -7.87 4.25 7.42
N LEU A 150 -7.45 3.41 8.36
CA LEU A 150 -8.35 2.54 9.09
C LEU A 150 -8.88 3.34 10.27
N VAL A 151 -10.20 3.46 10.38
CA VAL A 151 -10.85 4.16 11.49
C VAL A 151 -11.69 3.17 12.27
N LEU A 152 -11.47 3.12 13.56
CA LEU A 152 -12.24 2.31 14.51
C LEU A 152 -13.01 3.28 15.42
N SER A 153 -14.33 3.21 15.35
CA SER A 153 -15.23 3.98 16.20
C SER A 153 -16.06 3.02 17.07
N PRO A 154 -16.72 3.49 18.13
CA PRO A 154 -17.66 2.67 18.88
C PRO A 154 -18.79 2.10 18.00
N ALA A 155 -19.16 2.82 16.93
CA ALA A 155 -20.23 2.42 16.01
C ALA A 155 -19.80 1.37 14.96
N GLY A 156 -18.54 1.42 14.50
CA GLY A 156 -18.08 0.52 13.45
C GLY A 156 -16.62 0.69 13.04
N ILE A 157 -16.29 0.03 11.93
CA ILE A 157 -14.97 -0.01 11.31
C ILE A 157 -15.07 0.61 9.91
N LYS A 158 -14.34 1.68 9.64
CA LYS A 158 -14.19 2.22 8.28
C LYS A 158 -12.90 1.67 7.68
N VAL A 159 -13.05 0.82 6.66
CA VAL A 159 -11.94 0.17 5.97
C VAL A 159 -11.42 1.06 4.84
N PRO A 160 -10.10 1.25 4.70
CA PRO A 160 -9.54 2.06 3.61
C PRO A 160 -9.85 1.44 2.25
N LYS A 161 -10.60 2.16 1.41
CA LYS A 161 -10.87 1.81 0.01
C LYS A 161 -10.44 2.95 -0.90
N VAL A 162 -9.67 2.65 -1.95
CA VAL A 162 -9.17 3.67 -2.89
C VAL A 162 -10.26 4.09 -3.88
N ILE A 163 -10.96 3.10 -4.46
CA ILE A 163 -11.90 3.31 -5.56
C ILE A 163 -13.34 3.43 -5.06
N SER A 164 -13.72 2.61 -4.06
CA SER A 164 -15.09 2.56 -3.53
C SER A 164 -15.34 3.67 -2.49
N PHE A 165 -16.61 4.04 -2.33
CA PHE A 165 -17.06 4.89 -1.23
C PHE A 165 -16.72 4.24 0.11
N GLU A 166 -16.39 5.07 1.12
CA GLU A 166 -16.16 4.60 2.49
C GLU A 166 -17.40 3.84 2.95
N SER A 167 -17.28 2.52 3.06
CA SER A 167 -18.31 1.66 3.65
C SER A 167 -17.93 1.43 5.09
N GLU A 168 -18.70 2.00 6.01
CA GLU A 168 -18.59 1.68 7.43
C GLU A 168 -19.17 0.29 7.68
N LEU A 169 -18.34 -0.60 8.22
CA LEU A 169 -18.75 -1.93 8.66
C LEU A 169 -19.16 -1.84 10.13
N LYS A 170 -20.44 -2.05 10.42
CA LYS A 170 -20.92 -2.09 11.80
C LYS A 170 -20.36 -3.30 12.53
N TRP A 171 -20.05 -3.12 13.81
CA TRP A 171 -19.59 -4.22 14.66
C TRP A 171 -20.62 -5.35 14.77
N SER A 172 -21.92 -5.04 14.72
CA SER A 172 -23.00 -6.03 14.77
C SER A 172 -23.04 -6.95 13.55
N ASP A 173 -22.54 -6.48 12.41
CA ASP A 173 -22.57 -7.23 11.16
C ASP A 173 -21.31 -8.09 11.00
N LEU A 174 -20.28 -7.83 11.80
CA LEU A 174 -19.03 -8.57 11.84
C LEU A 174 -19.27 -9.91 12.55
N LYS A 175 -19.00 -11.02 11.84
CA LYS A 175 -19.16 -12.38 12.37
C LYS A 175 -17.85 -12.97 12.85
N ASN A 176 -16.77 -12.66 12.15
CA ASN A 176 -15.46 -13.27 12.39
C ASN A 176 -14.33 -12.35 11.93
N VAL A 177 -13.23 -12.40 12.68
CA VAL A 177 -11.99 -11.66 12.44
C VAL A 177 -10.86 -12.67 12.33
N GLU A 178 -10.42 -12.92 11.09
CA GLU A 178 -9.38 -13.89 10.81
C GLU A 178 -8.12 -13.20 10.29
N ALA A 179 -6.96 -13.60 10.82
CA ALA A 179 -5.71 -13.34 10.14
C ALA A 179 -5.60 -14.30 8.95
N GLU A 180 -5.33 -13.79 7.75
CA GLU A 180 -5.18 -14.60 6.55
C GLU A 180 -3.93 -15.50 6.64
N HIS A 181 -4.11 -16.70 7.22
CA HIS A 181 -3.22 -17.86 7.37
C HIS A 181 -1.72 -17.65 7.72
N ARG A 182 -1.28 -18.44 8.72
CA ARG A 182 0.09 -18.58 9.27
C ARG A 182 1.21 -18.87 8.24
N THR A 183 0.88 -19.27 7.02
CA THR A 183 1.84 -19.73 5.99
C THR A 183 1.95 -18.83 4.75
N ASN A 184 1.14 -17.78 4.62
CA ASN A 184 1.28 -16.80 3.54
C ASN A 184 1.15 -15.36 4.05
N ALA A 185 2.14 -14.95 4.85
CA ALA A 185 2.96 -13.75 4.65
C ALA A 185 2.35 -12.47 4.03
N THR A 186 1.07 -12.16 4.09
CA THR A 186 0.52 -10.95 3.44
C THR A 186 0.17 -9.84 4.43
N GLY A 187 -0.04 -10.15 5.71
CA GLY A 187 -0.42 -9.14 6.71
C GLY A 187 -1.85 -8.62 6.53
N VAL A 188 -2.71 -9.43 5.90
CA VAL A 188 -4.10 -9.10 5.62
C VAL A 188 -4.99 -9.60 6.76
N VAL A 189 -5.86 -8.71 7.26
CA VAL A 189 -6.92 -9.06 8.21
C VAL A 189 -8.23 -9.20 7.42
N ARG A 190 -8.86 -10.37 7.51
CA ARG A 190 -10.15 -10.66 6.89
C ARG A 190 -11.26 -10.39 7.89
N LEU A 191 -12.17 -9.50 7.50
CA LEU A 191 -13.37 -9.17 8.24
C LEU A 191 -14.55 -9.80 7.50
N GLN A 192 -15.14 -10.84 8.10
CA GLN A 192 -16.31 -11.50 7.54
C GLN A 192 -17.56 -10.84 8.10
N SER A 193 -18.39 -10.28 7.22
CA SER A 193 -19.63 -9.61 7.60
C SER A 193 -20.85 -10.21 6.93
N ARG A 194 -22.03 -9.95 7.50
CA ARG A 194 -23.31 -10.31 6.88
C ARG A 194 -23.51 -9.53 5.57
N GLY A 195 -23.86 -10.23 4.50
CA GLY A 195 -24.25 -9.62 3.22
C GLY A 195 -25.69 -9.12 3.22
N ARG A 196 -26.15 -8.64 2.06
CA ARG A 196 -27.55 -8.17 1.92
C ARG A 196 -28.53 -9.34 2.03
N GLN A 197 -28.11 -10.53 1.64
CA GLN A 197 -28.91 -11.75 1.81
C GLN A 197 -28.49 -12.53 3.06
N PRO A 198 -29.41 -13.25 3.73
CA PRO A 198 -29.11 -13.99 4.97
C PRO A 198 -27.97 -15.00 4.85
N ALA A 199 -27.81 -15.61 3.67
CA ALA A 199 -26.78 -16.60 3.38
C ALA A 199 -25.49 -15.99 2.79
N GLU A 200 -25.49 -14.70 2.46
CA GLU A 200 -24.35 -14.02 1.86
C GLU A 200 -23.34 -13.63 2.94
N VAL A 201 -22.08 -14.00 2.74
CA VAL A 201 -20.95 -13.59 3.59
C VAL A 201 -20.06 -12.67 2.78
N VAL A 202 -19.95 -11.42 3.21
CA VAL A 202 -19.09 -10.43 2.56
C VAL A 202 -17.74 -10.43 3.29
N THR A 203 -16.67 -10.68 2.56
CA THR A 203 -15.31 -10.63 3.12
C THR A 203 -14.66 -9.29 2.76
N ASN A 204 -14.45 -8.44 3.75
CA ASN A 204 -13.64 -7.24 3.61
C ASN A 204 -12.18 -7.55 3.99
N ARG A 205 -11.23 -7.09 3.18
CA ARG A 205 -9.79 -7.28 3.43
C ARG A 205 -9.17 -5.96 3.88
N VAL A 206 -8.53 -5.98 5.04
CA VAL A 206 -7.71 -4.87 5.54
C VAL A 206 -6.25 -5.24 5.30
N TYR A 207 -5.57 -4.45 4.45
CA TYR A 207 -4.14 -4.58 4.19
C TYR A 207 -3.34 -3.95 5.34
N ALA A 208 -3.30 -4.65 6.47
CA ALA A 208 -2.74 -4.12 7.71
C ALA A 208 -1.22 -3.96 7.67
N GLU A 209 -0.53 -4.61 6.73
CA GLU A 209 0.89 -4.41 6.46
C GLU A 209 1.23 -3.00 5.97
N ARG A 210 0.24 -2.27 5.45
CA ARG A 210 0.40 -0.89 4.96
C ARG A 210 0.21 0.14 6.06
N LEU A 211 -0.47 -0.25 7.15
CA LEU A 211 -0.77 0.61 8.29
C LEU A 211 0.49 0.85 9.12
N SER A 212 0.56 2.04 9.72
CA SER A 212 1.66 2.49 10.57
C SER A 212 1.89 1.60 11.80
N VAL A 213 0.82 0.95 12.26
CA VAL A 213 0.77 0.09 13.45
C VAL A 213 1.20 -1.36 13.17
N GLY A 214 1.23 -1.75 11.89
CA GLY A 214 1.55 -3.11 11.47
C GLY A 214 0.41 -4.12 11.63
N ALA A 215 0.62 -5.30 11.03
CA ALA A 215 -0.43 -6.30 10.88
C ALA A 215 -0.90 -6.90 12.21
N ALA A 216 0.03 -7.19 13.14
CA ALA A 216 -0.29 -7.80 14.42
C ALA A 216 -1.16 -6.88 15.29
N ALA A 217 -0.75 -5.61 15.45
CA ALA A 217 -1.50 -4.63 16.22
C ALA A 217 -2.91 -4.41 15.66
N THR A 218 -3.05 -4.28 14.33
CA THR A 218 -4.37 -4.15 13.69
C THR A 218 -5.25 -5.37 13.95
N TYR A 219 -4.72 -6.58 13.78
CA TYR A 219 -5.47 -7.81 14.02
C TYR A 219 -5.98 -7.90 15.47
N TRP A 220 -5.08 -7.77 16.43
CA TRP A 220 -5.42 -7.90 17.85
C TRP A 220 -6.38 -6.82 18.33
N THR A 221 -6.24 -5.58 17.83
CA THR A 221 -7.17 -4.49 18.19
C THR A 221 -8.58 -4.79 17.69
N ILE A 222 -8.72 -5.15 16.41
CA ILE A 222 -10.06 -5.41 15.84
C ILE A 222 -10.69 -6.63 16.52
N ARG A 223 -9.90 -7.69 16.77
CA ARG A 223 -10.38 -8.89 17.46
C ARG A 223 -10.83 -8.58 18.89
N PHE A 224 -10.01 -7.86 19.66
CA PHE A 224 -10.35 -7.49 21.03
C PHE A 224 -11.68 -6.73 21.12
N TYR A 225 -11.89 -5.70 20.31
CA TYR A 225 -13.14 -4.92 20.34
C TYR A 225 -14.32 -5.63 19.67
N HIS A 226 -14.06 -6.63 18.84
CA HIS A 226 -15.11 -7.55 18.39
C HIS A 226 -15.61 -8.40 19.56
N ASP A 227 -14.70 -8.98 20.33
CA ASP A 227 -14.99 -9.91 21.45
C ASP A 227 -15.46 -9.18 22.72
N HIS A 228 -15.12 -7.89 22.88
CA HIS A 228 -15.48 -7.02 24.02
C HIS A 228 -16.34 -5.82 23.59
N PRO A 229 -17.63 -6.03 23.24
CA PRO A 229 -18.53 -4.95 22.85
C PRO A 229 -18.69 -3.86 23.92
N GLU A 230 -18.60 -4.22 25.19
CA GLU A 230 -18.70 -3.34 26.36
C GLU A 230 -17.56 -2.34 26.49
N LEU A 231 -16.41 -2.62 25.85
CA LEU A 231 -15.23 -1.75 25.91
C LEU A 231 -15.10 -0.84 24.68
N ARG A 232 -16.01 -0.91 23.71
CA ARG A 232 -15.91 -0.15 22.45
C ARG A 232 -15.92 1.36 22.63
N ASP A 233 -16.50 1.87 23.72
CA ASP A 233 -16.46 3.30 24.03
C ASP A 233 -15.03 3.82 24.21
N GLU A 234 -14.09 2.97 24.63
CA GLU A 234 -12.67 3.31 24.69
C GLU A 234 -12.07 3.68 23.32
N LEU A 235 -12.66 3.20 22.21
CA LEU A 235 -12.20 3.56 20.85
C LEU A 235 -12.36 5.04 20.55
N SER A 236 -13.18 5.74 21.34
CA SER A 236 -13.40 7.18 21.21
C SER A 236 -12.44 8.04 22.04
N ASP A 237 -11.60 7.43 22.88
CA ASP A 237 -10.71 8.15 23.78
C ASP A 237 -9.31 7.51 23.88
N GLU A 238 -8.44 8.10 24.68
CA GLU A 238 -7.04 7.66 24.80
C GLU A 238 -6.88 6.28 25.47
N ARG A 239 -7.92 5.72 26.09
CA ARG A 239 -7.85 4.41 26.77
C ARG A 239 -7.58 3.29 25.77
N ALA A 240 -8.14 3.35 24.56
CA ALA A 240 -7.81 2.38 23.53
C ALA A 240 -6.32 2.40 23.17
N VAL A 241 -5.73 3.59 23.03
CA VAL A 241 -4.29 3.75 22.76
C VAL A 241 -3.46 3.23 23.94
N ALA A 242 -3.87 3.54 25.18
CA ALA A 242 -3.19 3.06 26.38
C ALA A 242 -3.24 1.52 26.49
N ARG A 243 -4.36 0.90 26.15
CA ARG A 243 -4.53 -0.57 26.14
C ARG A 243 -3.65 -1.23 25.09
N LEU A 244 -3.57 -0.64 23.91
CA LEU A 244 -2.64 -1.07 22.86
C LEU A 244 -1.18 -1.00 23.33
N ARG A 245 -0.77 0.08 24.03
CA ARG A 245 0.58 0.24 24.60
C ARG A 245 0.94 -0.83 25.63
N SER A 246 -0.03 -1.19 26.47
CA SER A 246 0.18 -2.18 27.53
C SER A 246 0.04 -3.63 27.05
N TYR A 247 -0.15 -3.85 25.74
CA TYR A 247 -0.49 -5.15 25.15
C TYR A 247 -1.75 -5.76 25.77
N GLY A 248 -2.66 -4.91 26.29
CA GLY A 248 -3.93 -5.34 26.90
C GLY A 248 -5.00 -5.77 25.88
N VAL A 249 -4.69 -5.71 24.58
CA VAL A 249 -5.51 -6.25 23.48
C VAL A 249 -5.09 -7.66 23.06
N VAL A 250 -4.01 -8.20 23.62
CA VAL A 250 -3.50 -9.54 23.33
C VAL A 250 -3.97 -10.49 24.43
N ASP A 251 -4.57 -11.61 24.05
CA ASP A 251 -4.97 -12.66 25.01
C ASP A 251 -3.75 -13.16 25.80
N GLN A 252 -3.89 -13.23 27.13
CA GLN A 252 -2.78 -13.62 28.01
C GLN A 252 -2.32 -15.07 27.82
N GLU A 253 -3.15 -15.94 27.24
CA GLU A 253 -2.76 -17.31 26.90
C GLU A 253 -1.75 -17.41 25.75
N GLN A 254 -1.51 -16.32 25.02
CA GLN A 254 -0.54 -16.25 23.91
C GLN A 254 0.68 -15.36 24.22
N ARG A 255 0.89 -15.00 25.49
CA ARG A 255 2.08 -14.27 25.96
C ARG A 255 3.29 -15.17 26.19
#